data_AF-A0A318UQM6-F1
#
_entry.id   AF-A0A318UQM6-F1
#
_cell.length_a   1.000
_cell.length_b   1.000
_cell.length_c   1.000
_cell.angle_alpha   90.00
_cell.angle_beta   90.00
_cell.angle_gamma   90.00
#
_symmetry.space_group_name_H-M   'P 1'
#
loop_
_entity.id
_entity.type
_entity.pdbx_description
1 polymer ?
#
loop_
_entity_poly.entity_id
_entity_poly.type
_entity_poly.pdbx_seq_one_letter_code
_entity_poly.pdbx_strand_id
1 'polypeptide(L)'
;MKISELAKSFYAVKTSFCEQEKDLLLTEKLVNDLLKDPQTPDLELEISGLKKNIKIQQELLGSKKTELDIVSRELLGQMHSEGFKPEQKTEVHLTESSYVEIWPTKKETLACSTPIKRN
;
A
#
# COMPACT_ATOMS: atom_id res chain seq x y z
N MET A 1 -2.28 4.73 22.03
CA MET A 1 -1.78 3.60 21.22
C MET A 1 -0.27 3.74 21.14
N LYS A 2 0.51 2.67 21.28
CA LYS A 2 1.98 2.80 21.22
C LYS A 2 2.41 3.00 19.75
N ILE A 3 3.43 3.82 19.49
CA ILE A 3 3.98 4.02 18.13
C ILE A 3 4.28 2.68 17.44
N SER A 4 4.76 1.69 18.19
CA SER A 4 5.06 0.35 17.67
C SER A 4 3.83 -0.41 17.15
N GLU A 5 2.65 -0.25 17.74
CA GLU A 5 1.41 -0.90 17.28
C GLU A 5 0.88 -0.23 16.02
N LEU A 6 0.86 1.11 16.02
CA LEU A 6 0.45 1.92 14.88
C LEU A 6 1.38 1.69 13.68
N ALA A 7 2.68 1.58 13.93
CA ALA A 7 3.71 1.27 12.94
C ALA A 7 3.55 -0.12 12.31
N LYS A 8 3.24 -1.15 13.10
CA LYS A 8 2.94 -2.49 12.57
C LYS A 8 1.71 -2.47 11.68
N SER A 9 0.63 -1.81 12.14
CA SER A 9 -0.60 -1.67 11.37
C SER A 9 -0.35 -0.92 10.06
N PHE A 10 0.35 0.22 10.13
CA PHE A 10 0.74 1.01 8.95
C PHE A 10 1.52 0.16 7.94
N TYR A 11 2.53 -0.57 8.40
CA TYR A 11 3.34 -1.41 7.52
C TYR A 11 2.50 -2.50 6.85
N ALA A 12 1.70 -3.25 7.62
CA ALA A 12 0.86 -4.32 7.08
C ALA A 12 -0.13 -3.82 6.03
N VAL A 13 -0.82 -2.70 6.30
CA VAL A 13 -1.77 -2.09 5.37
C VAL A 13 -1.06 -1.57 4.12
N LYS A 14 0.09 -0.90 4.28
CA LYS A 14 0.89 -0.39 3.15
C LYS A 14 1.37 -1.51 2.23
N THR A 15 1.87 -2.61 2.78
CA THR A 15 2.34 -3.74 1.97
C THR A 15 1.20 -4.37 1.18
N SER A 16 0.08 -4.67 1.86
CA SER A 16 -1.10 -5.24 1.19
C SER A 16 -1.67 -4.31 0.12
N PHE A 17 -1.69 -3.00 0.38
CA PHE A 17 -2.10 -1.98 -0.58
C PHE A 17 -1.21 -1.99 -1.83
N CYS A 18 0.12 -1.97 -1.66
CA CYS A 18 1.07 -1.96 -2.78
C CYS A 18 1.02 -3.25 -3.61
N GLU A 19 0.73 -4.39 -3.00
CA GLU A 19 0.52 -5.66 -3.72
C GLU A 19 -0.77 -5.60 -4.55
N GLN A 20 -1.88 -5.19 -3.94
CA GLN A 20 -3.17 -5.03 -4.63
C GLN A 20 -3.10 -4.04 -5.80
N GLU A 21 -2.39 -2.92 -5.63
CA GLU A 21 -2.17 -1.92 -6.68
C GLU A 21 -1.44 -2.51 -7.88
N LYS A 22 -0.37 -3.28 -7.65
CA LYS A 22 0.39 -3.95 -8.71
C LYS A 22 -0.44 -4.99 -9.45
N ASP A 23 -1.16 -5.84 -8.71
CA ASP A 23 -1.98 -6.90 -9.30
C ASP A 23 -3.11 -6.32 -10.15
N LEU A 24 -3.73 -5.22 -9.70
CA LEU A 24 -4.77 -4.53 -10.45
C LEU A 24 -4.21 -3.89 -11.74
N LEU A 25 -3.03 -3.26 -11.68
CA LEU A 25 -2.37 -2.72 -12.88
C LEU A 25 -2.02 -3.80 -13.90
N LEU A 26 -1.54 -4.96 -13.44
CA LEU A 26 -1.28 -6.10 -14.31
C LEU A 26 -2.58 -6.64 -14.93
N THR A 27 -3.64 -6.76 -14.14
CA THR A 27 -4.96 -7.19 -14.61
C THR A 27 -5.53 -6.23 -15.65
N GLU A 28 -5.46 -4.93 -15.40
CA GLU A 28 -5.89 -3.89 -16.34
C GLU A 28 -5.10 -3.95 -17.64
N LYS A 29 -3.77 -4.14 -17.57
CA LYS A 29 -2.93 -4.31 -18.75
C LYS A 29 -3.37 -5.54 -19.55
N LEU A 30 -3.54 -6.70 -18.91
CA LEU A 30 -3.96 -7.93 -19.59
C LEU A 30 -5.33 -7.78 -20.27
N VAL A 31 -6.30 -7.17 -19.58
CA VAL A 31 -7.63 -6.91 -20.15
C VAL A 31 -7.56 -5.96 -21.35
N ASN A 32 -6.70 -4.94 -21.28
CA ASN A 32 -6.48 -4.03 -22.41
C ASN A 32 -5.72 -4.68 -23.56
N ASP A 33 -4.83 -5.64 -23.29
CA ASP A 33 -4.14 -6.42 -24.32
C ASP A 33 -5.11 -7.37 -25.02
N LEU A 34 -6.02 -8.04 -24.29
CA LEU A 34 -7.07 -8.89 -24.88
C LEU A 34 -7.96 -8.12 -25.87
N LEU A 35 -8.24 -6.84 -25.61
CA LEU A 35 -9.02 -6.00 -26.53
C LEU A 35 -8.36 -5.69 -27.87
N LYS A 36 -7.06 -5.96 -28.00
CA LYS A 36 -6.32 -5.74 -29.26
C LYS A 36 -6.53 -6.88 -30.24
N ASP A 37 -6.90 -8.07 -29.74
CA ASP A 37 -7.16 -9.24 -30.57
C ASP A 37 -8.60 -9.23 -31.09
N PRO A 38 -8.89 -9.82 -32.27
CA PRO A 38 -10.25 -9.97 -32.76
C PRO A 38 -11.12 -10.74 -31.76
N GLN A 39 -12.26 -10.16 -31.38
CA GLN A 39 -13.18 -10.74 -30.39
C GLN A 39 -14.46 -11.27 -31.06
N THR A 40 -15.02 -12.32 -30.47
CA THR A 40 -16.43 -12.67 -30.71
C THR A 40 -17.32 -11.78 -29.86
N PRO A 41 -18.59 -11.53 -30.24
CA PRO A 41 -19.50 -10.70 -29.44
C PRO A 41 -19.65 -11.16 -27.98
N ASP A 42 -19.60 -12.47 -27.72
CA ASP A 42 -19.68 -13.02 -26.36
C ASP A 42 -18.44 -12.63 -25.53
N LEU A 43 -17.24 -12.72 -26.13
CA LEU A 43 -16.00 -12.32 -25.46
C LEU A 43 -15.94 -10.80 -25.23
N GLU A 44 -16.47 -9.98 -26.13
CA GLU A 44 -16.57 -8.53 -25.92
C GLU A 44 -17.42 -8.18 -24.70
N LEU A 45 -18.52 -8.91 -24.49
CA LEU A 45 -19.39 -8.73 -23.32
C LEU A 45 -18.67 -9.13 -22.02
N GLU A 46 -17.95 -10.25 -22.01
CA GLU A 46 -17.15 -10.69 -20.86
C GLU A 46 -16.05 -9.68 -20.51
N ILE A 47 -15.29 -9.21 -21.52
CA ILE A 47 -14.23 -8.22 -21.35
C ILE A 47 -14.79 -6.89 -20.83
N SER A 48 -15.97 -6.46 -21.30
CA SER A 48 -16.67 -5.29 -20.78
C SER A 48 -17.04 -5.45 -19.30
N GLY A 49 -17.47 -6.65 -18.89
CA GLY A 49 -17.69 -7.01 -17.48
C GLY A 49 -16.41 -6.89 -16.64
N LEU A 50 -15.30 -7.43 -17.14
CA LEU A 50 -13.99 -7.32 -16.47
C LEU A 50 -13.55 -5.87 -16.30
N LYS A 51 -13.76 -5.01 -17.30
CA LYS A 51 -13.46 -3.57 -17.20
C LYS A 51 -14.27 -2.86 -16.12
N LYS A 52 -15.55 -3.18 -16.00
CA LYS A 52 -16.40 -2.63 -14.92
C LYS A 52 -15.87 -3.06 -13.55
N ASN A 53 -15.49 -4.33 -13.40
CA ASN A 53 -14.91 -4.84 -12.17
C ASN A 53 -13.57 -4.17 -11.83
N ILE A 54 -12.68 -3.98 -12.81
CA ILE A 54 -11.42 -3.24 -12.64
C ILE A 54 -11.70 -1.84 -12.10
N LYS A 55 -12.67 -1.12 -12.68
CA LYS A 55 -13.03 0.23 -12.23
C LYS A 55 -13.52 0.23 -10.78
N ILE A 56 -14.37 -0.72 -10.39
CA ILE A 56 -14.83 -0.87 -8.99
C ILE A 56 -13.63 -1.13 -8.06
N GLN A 57 -12.69 -1.99 -8.46
CA GLN A 57 -11.49 -2.25 -7.66
C GLN A 57 -10.58 -1.01 -7.55
N GLN A 58 -10.46 -0.19 -8.60
CA GLN A 58 -9.74 1.09 -8.57
C GLN A 58 -10.37 2.07 -7.57
N GLU A 59 -11.70 2.15 -7.53
CA GLU A 59 -12.44 2.99 -6.58
C GLU A 59 -12.24 2.50 -5.12
N LEU A 60 -12.30 1.19 -4.88
CA LEU A 60 -12.02 0.60 -3.57
C LEU A 60 -10.58 0.83 -3.13
N LEU A 61 -9.62 0.69 -4.04
CA LEU A 61 -8.21 0.95 -3.78
C LEU A 61 -7.99 2.43 -3.45
N GLY A 62 -8.65 3.35 -4.15
CA GLY A 62 -8.63 4.79 -3.81
C GLY A 62 -9.11 5.08 -2.38
N SER A 63 -10.15 4.37 -1.93
CA SER A 63 -10.66 4.48 -0.55
C SER A 63 -9.63 3.97 0.46
N LYS A 64 -9.02 2.79 0.21
CA LYS A 64 -7.94 2.24 1.06
C LYS A 64 -6.71 3.14 1.11
N LYS A 65 -6.36 3.80 0.00
CA LYS A 65 -5.26 4.77 -0.03
C LYS A 65 -5.53 5.93 0.93
N THR A 66 -6.77 6.43 0.96
CA THR A 66 -7.17 7.50 1.87
C THR A 66 -7.04 7.07 3.33
N GLU A 67 -7.47 5.84 3.67
CA GLU A 67 -7.29 5.27 5.00
C GLU A 67 -5.81 5.15 5.38
N LEU A 68 -4.97 4.67 4.45
CA LEU A 68 -3.53 4.59 4.66
C LEU A 68 -2.89 5.97 4.89
N ASP A 69 -3.33 6.99 4.16
CA ASP A 69 -2.87 8.37 4.33
C ASP A 69 -3.29 8.99 5.68
N ILE A 70 -4.43 8.59 6.22
CA ILE A 70 -4.86 8.97 7.57
C ILE A 70 -3.94 8.32 8.61
N VAL A 71 -3.76 7.00 8.55
CA VAL A 71 -2.87 6.24 9.47
C VAL A 71 -1.43 6.76 9.40
N SER A 72 -0.94 7.07 8.21
CA SER A 72 0.39 7.65 7.98
C SER A 72 0.56 8.99 8.71
N ARG A 73 -0.43 9.88 8.59
CA ARG A 73 -0.42 11.20 9.25
C ARG A 73 -0.53 11.08 10.77
N GLU A 74 -1.36 10.18 11.27
CA GLU A 74 -1.46 9.90 12.71
C GLU A 74 -0.12 9.42 13.27
N LEU A 75 0.52 8.47 12.59
CA LEU A 75 1.82 7.94 13.00
C LEU A 75 2.90 9.02 12.97
N LEU A 76 2.94 9.83 11.91
CA LEU A 76 3.85 10.97 11.81
C LEU A 76 3.64 11.97 12.97
N GLY A 77 2.39 12.30 13.30
CA GLY A 77 2.06 13.19 14.42
C GLY A 77 2.49 12.63 15.78
N GLN A 78 2.34 11.33 16.00
CA GLN A 78 2.85 10.65 17.20
C GLN A 78 4.38 10.70 17.27
N MET A 79 5.07 10.41 16.16
CA MET A 79 6.53 10.50 16.08
C MET A 79 7.04 11.92 16.36
N HIS A 80 6.39 12.95 15.83
CA HIS A 80 6.75 14.33 16.15
C HIS A 80 6.51 14.67 17.63
N SER A 81 5.42 14.18 18.22
CA SER A 81 5.10 14.40 19.64
C SER A 81 6.12 13.71 20.57
N GLU A 82 6.68 12.59 20.14
CA GLU A 82 7.77 11.89 20.84
C GLU A 82 9.17 12.45 20.51
N GLY A 83 9.26 13.50 19.69
CA GLY A 83 10.51 14.22 19.41
C GLY A 83 11.41 13.58 18.34
N PHE A 84 10.87 12.67 17.51
CA PHE A 84 11.62 12.10 16.39
C PHE A 84 11.96 13.17 15.34
N LYS A 85 13.22 13.18 14.93
CA LYS A 85 13.71 14.09 13.87
C LYS A 85 13.52 13.49 12.47
N PRO A 86 13.49 14.30 11.41
CA PRO A 86 13.54 13.80 10.05
C PRO A 86 14.76 12.88 9.83
N GLU A 87 14.54 11.78 9.10
CA GLU A 87 15.49 10.70 8.83
C GLU A 87 15.93 9.90 10.07
N GLN A 88 15.36 10.17 11.25
CA GLN A 88 15.58 9.35 12.44
C GLN A 88 14.76 8.05 12.35
N LYS A 89 15.47 6.96 12.14
CA LYS A 89 14.89 5.62 12.02
C LYS A 89 14.55 5.02 13.38
N THR A 90 13.41 4.33 13.42
CA THR A 90 12.98 3.52 14.56
C THR A 90 12.66 2.11 14.10
N GLU A 91 13.08 1.11 14.89
CA GLU A 91 12.83 -0.29 14.60
C GLU A 91 11.42 -0.70 15.05
N VAL A 92 10.71 -1.37 14.16
CA VAL A 92 9.35 -1.88 14.38
C VAL A 92 9.38 -3.37 14.12
N HIS A 93 9.38 -4.15 15.19
CA HIS A 93 9.44 -5.61 15.12
C HIS A 93 8.17 -6.21 14.52
N LEU A 94 8.29 -6.87 13.38
CA LEU A 94 7.19 -7.62 12.76
C LEU A 94 7.06 -8.99 13.39
N THR A 95 8.19 -9.69 13.55
CA THR A 95 8.32 -10.99 14.22
C THR A 95 9.53 -10.98 15.16
N GLU A 96 9.78 -12.08 15.86
CA GLU A 96 11.00 -12.24 16.68
C GLU A 96 12.29 -12.13 15.84
N SER A 97 12.23 -12.53 14.57
CA SER A 97 13.37 -12.59 13.65
C SER A 97 13.32 -11.53 12.53
N SER A 98 12.37 -10.60 12.56
CA SER A 98 12.25 -9.56 11.53
C SER A 98 11.70 -8.24 12.03
N TYR A 99 12.19 -7.15 11.44
CA TYR A 99 11.74 -5.80 11.74
C TYR A 99 11.74 -4.93 10.48
N VAL A 100 11.07 -3.78 10.57
CA VAL A 100 11.15 -2.71 9.58
C VAL A 100 11.61 -1.44 10.27
N GLU A 101 12.33 -0.61 9.54
CA GLU A 101 12.66 0.73 9.98
C GLU A 101 11.56 1.67 9.49
N ILE A 102 11.09 2.58 10.36
CA ILE A 102 10.17 3.65 10.00
C ILE A 102 10.78 4.99 10.40
N TRP A 103 10.59 6.02 9.58
CA TRP A 103 11.09 7.36 9.88
C TRP A 103 10.25 8.48 9.24
N PRO A 104 10.16 9.65 9.89
CA PRO A 104 9.70 10.88 9.24
C PRO A 104 10.71 11.29 8.17
N THR A 105 10.25 11.68 6.99
CA THR A 105 11.11 12.22 5.93
C THR A 105 11.24 13.73 6.07
N LYS A 106 12.23 14.31 5.39
CA LYS A 106 12.36 15.78 5.25
C LYS A 106 11.15 16.45 4.58
N LYS A 107 10.27 15.70 3.90
CA LYS A 107 9.08 16.21 3.21
C LYS A 107 7.82 16.10 4.07
N GLU A 108 7.95 15.88 5.38
CA GLU A 108 6.83 15.67 6.30
C GLU A 108 5.93 14.50 5.86
N THR A 109 6.56 13.42 5.39
CA THR A 109 5.89 12.16 5.08
C THR A 109 6.50 11.02 5.89
N LEU A 110 5.83 9.88 5.92
CA LEU A 110 6.35 8.69 6.60
C LEU A 110 6.96 7.70 5.60
N ALA A 111 8.21 7.31 5.84
CA ALA A 111 8.90 6.28 5.08
C ALA A 111 9.06 4.99 5.91
N CYS A 112 9.15 3.86 5.21
CA CYS A 112 9.46 2.57 5.82
C CYS A 112 10.40 1.77 4.93
N SER A 113 11.26 0.94 5.53
CA SER A 113 12.14 0.01 4.83
C SER A 113 11.38 -1.22 4.34
N THR A 114 12.07 -2.05 3.54
CA THR A 114 11.71 -3.46 3.38
C THR A 114 12.01 -4.23 4.68
N PRO A 115 11.41 -5.41 4.90
CA PRO A 115 11.71 -6.25 6.07
C PRO A 115 13.19 -6.61 6.14
N ILE A 116 13.77 -6.42 7.31
CA ILE A 116 15.15 -6.79 7.65
C ILE A 116 15.08 -8.03 8.55
N LYS A 117 15.87 -9.06 8.21
CA LYS A 117 15.99 -10.27 9.04
C LYS A 117 17.06 -10.08 10.11
N ARG A 118 16.78 -10.52 11.33
CA ARG A 118 17.77 -10.66 12.40
C ARG A 118 18.39 -12.06 12.30
N ASN A 119 19.71 -12.13 12.22
CA ASN A 119 20.47 -13.38 12.30
C ASN A 119 20.55 -13.86 13.75
#